data_AF-A0A165B5G1-F1
#
_entry.id   AF-A0A165B5G1-F1
#
_cell.length_a   1.000
_cell.length_b   1.000
_cell.length_c   1.000
_cell.angle_alpha   90.00
_cell.angle_beta   90.00
_cell.angle_gamma   90.00
#
_symmetry.space_group_name_H-M   'P 1'
#
loop_
_entity.id
_entity.type
_entity.pdbx_description
1 polymer ?
#
loop_
_entity_poly.entity_id
_entity_poly.type
_entity_poly.pdbx_seq_one_letter_code
_entity_poly.pdbx_strand_id
1 'polypeptide(L)'
;MGFKTVIAAATASLSRRNKGKRSASNRDTEMAADEERARRPLLTENIQPKQSSGSAAPVSTHSYGATQGSSNIHSSPEQYRRDSLLGRVPEEGDSVDEEVLDEAEEEEWDLRERGFYIGSYKRKVALYTLVPLSSLLVLLLLALLPPLLWKHLESDPPLYTRSAPFPLPEVLTGAALWSLSHQLRLPLFSLASYLLPSSLAHTLLFNIVHVLLSTVLRLAALPVLRVRHEMQYPLPTWHDAAFARVWWVALGWALADVAVGTAQGYEQLALYRDVMVPEERVRELLLGRASGASESAGRKSRASPGEVVALSPRPAQDGENGMQKPANGHSESVEDALRLAVDKDLEELVRLKDREELEEIYGIAPIDIPVFVSSLQRIDSLVLSLGLTLILAWAYLCSPLAFSDIGLPPIYSHRAFAITFPLIYILLLFLALLHSPLVLPRIGVHTTAYIGLLLGLGSVFAGLGLWGALS
;
A
#
# COMPACT_ATOMS: atom_id res chain seq x y z
N MET A 1 -11.98 -21.88 -29.38
CA MET A 1 -10.75 -21.07 -29.48
C MET A 1 -10.38 -20.58 -28.10
N GLY A 2 -9.18 -20.90 -27.62
CA GLY A 2 -8.81 -20.73 -26.21
C GLY A 2 -8.63 -19.28 -25.81
N PHE A 3 -9.06 -18.94 -24.59
CA PHE A 3 -8.95 -17.61 -23.97
C PHE A 3 -7.52 -17.03 -24.04
N LYS A 4 -6.50 -17.90 -24.04
CA LYS A 4 -5.08 -17.53 -24.19
C LYS A 4 -4.74 -16.91 -25.56
N THR A 5 -5.46 -17.29 -26.62
CA THR A 5 -5.21 -16.79 -27.98
C THR A 5 -5.75 -15.39 -28.20
N VAL A 6 -6.82 -15.02 -27.50
CA VAL A 6 -7.41 -13.66 -27.55
C VAL A 6 -6.54 -12.65 -26.79
N ILE A 7 -5.96 -13.07 -25.66
CA ILE A 7 -5.04 -12.23 -24.87
C ILE A 7 -3.72 -12.02 -25.62
N ALA A 8 -3.19 -13.05 -26.30
CA ALA A 8 -1.98 -12.91 -27.12
C ALA A 8 -2.18 -12.03 -28.36
N ALA A 9 -3.39 -12.02 -28.95
CA ALA A 9 -3.71 -11.15 -30.08
C ALA A 9 -3.87 -9.68 -29.67
N ALA A 10 -4.41 -9.42 -28.47
CA ALA A 10 -4.56 -8.05 -27.94
C ALA A 10 -3.21 -7.41 -27.55
N THR A 11 -2.27 -8.20 -27.01
CA THR A 11 -0.94 -7.69 -26.64
C THR A 11 -0.03 -7.48 -27.86
N ALA A 12 -0.14 -8.30 -28.90
CA ALA A 12 0.61 -8.12 -30.15
C ALA A 12 0.18 -6.87 -30.95
N SER A 13 -1.09 -6.46 -30.83
CA SER A 13 -1.63 -5.29 -31.50
C SER A 13 -1.12 -3.96 -30.92
N LEU A 14 -0.87 -3.88 -29.61
CA LEU A 14 -0.34 -2.67 -28.98
C LEU A 14 1.15 -2.47 -29.24
N SER A 15 1.93 -3.55 -29.33
CA SER A 15 3.38 -3.47 -29.55
C SER A 15 3.77 -2.99 -30.96
N ARG A 16 2.86 -3.04 -31.94
CA ARG A 16 3.16 -2.71 -33.34
C ARG A 16 2.95 -1.24 -33.71
N ARG A 17 2.38 -0.41 -32.81
CA ARG A 17 2.02 0.97 -33.12
C ARG A 17 3.15 2.00 -32.86
N ASN A 18 4.25 1.61 -32.22
CA ASN A 18 5.35 2.52 -31.86
C ASN A 18 6.62 2.44 -32.72
N LYS A 19 6.61 1.72 -33.86
CA LYS A 19 7.82 1.50 -34.66
C LYS A 19 7.80 2.20 -36.02
N GLY A 20 7.38 3.47 -36.06
CA GLY A 20 7.26 4.20 -37.32
C GLY A 20 7.31 5.71 -37.21
N LYS A 21 8.43 6.28 -36.75
CA LYS A 21 8.99 7.57 -37.21
C LYS A 21 10.24 7.93 -36.39
N ARG A 22 11.43 7.68 -36.95
CA ARG A 22 12.67 8.37 -36.60
C ARG A 22 13.32 8.82 -37.90
N SER A 23 13.28 10.12 -38.13
CA SER A 23 14.16 10.84 -39.05
C SER A 23 14.53 12.16 -38.35
N ALA A 24 15.81 12.26 -38.01
CA ALA A 24 16.59 13.48 -37.78
C ALA A 24 16.05 14.52 -36.77
N SER A 25 16.63 14.51 -35.56
CA SER A 25 17.15 15.71 -34.88
C SER A 25 17.78 15.26 -33.56
N ASN A 26 19.07 15.52 -33.41
CA ASN A 26 19.88 15.09 -32.28
C ASN A 26 19.96 16.27 -31.30
N ARG A 27 18.98 16.41 -30.38
CA ARG A 27 19.05 17.39 -29.27
C ARG A 27 18.12 17.21 -28.05
N ASP A 28 17.36 16.12 -27.93
CA ASP A 28 16.31 16.01 -26.89
C ASP A 28 16.48 14.86 -25.89
N THR A 29 17.71 14.41 -25.61
CA THR A 29 17.95 13.24 -24.75
C THR A 29 17.87 13.53 -23.24
N GLU A 30 17.86 14.80 -22.81
CA GLU A 30 17.76 15.15 -21.37
C GLU A 30 16.32 15.37 -20.87
N MET A 31 15.33 15.57 -21.74
CA MET A 31 13.93 15.77 -21.29
C MET A 31 13.11 14.48 -21.16
N ALA A 32 13.56 13.36 -21.75
CA ALA A 32 12.82 12.10 -21.70
C ALA A 32 13.02 11.31 -20.40
N ALA A 33 14.11 11.57 -19.65
CA ALA A 33 14.40 10.89 -18.38
C ALA A 33 13.52 11.40 -17.22
N ASP A 34 13.01 12.64 -17.30
CA ASP A 34 12.12 13.21 -16.28
C ASP A 34 10.65 12.79 -16.46
N GLU A 35 10.24 12.44 -17.69
CA GLU A 35 8.86 12.03 -17.96
C GLU A 35 8.55 10.58 -17.52
N GLU A 36 9.57 9.73 -17.39
CA GLU A 36 9.45 8.34 -16.97
C GLU A 36 9.41 8.17 -15.42
N ARG A 37 9.84 9.19 -14.67
CA ARG A 37 9.66 9.27 -13.20
C ARG A 37 8.23 9.63 -12.78
N ALA A 38 7.41 10.16 -13.67
CA ALA A 38 6.03 10.59 -13.37
C ALA A 38 4.96 9.49 -13.48
N ARG A 39 5.33 8.23 -13.78
CA ARG A 39 4.38 7.15 -14.10
C ARG A 39 4.33 5.97 -13.13
N ARG A 40 4.98 6.06 -11.95
CA ARG A 40 4.85 5.02 -10.92
C ARG A 40 3.64 5.29 -10.02
N PRO A 41 2.77 4.30 -9.73
CA PRO A 41 1.74 4.42 -8.72
C PRO A 41 2.42 4.45 -7.34
N LEU A 42 2.58 5.67 -6.82
CA LEU A 42 3.22 5.96 -5.55
C LEU A 42 2.25 5.68 -4.40
N LEU A 43 2.44 4.54 -3.75
CA LEU A 43 2.04 4.34 -2.36
C LEU A 43 3.10 4.89 -1.37
N THR A 44 4.00 5.73 -1.86
CA THR A 44 4.99 6.47 -1.09
C THR A 44 4.55 7.94 -1.03
N GLU A 45 4.08 8.34 0.15
CA GLU A 45 3.99 9.75 0.54
C GLU A 45 5.38 10.37 0.40
N ASN A 46 5.58 11.10 -0.68
CA ASN A 46 6.82 11.79 -0.97
C ASN A 46 7.00 12.95 0.03
N ILE A 47 7.67 12.70 1.16
CA ILE A 47 8.18 13.76 2.03
C ILE A 47 9.41 14.35 1.33
N GLN A 48 9.29 15.62 0.91
CA GLN A 48 10.42 16.37 0.36
C GLN A 48 11.51 16.58 1.43
N PRO A 49 12.80 16.42 1.08
CA PRO A 49 13.91 16.77 1.96
C PRO A 49 14.00 18.31 2.11
N LYS A 50 14.22 18.78 3.33
CA LYS A 50 14.59 20.17 3.63
C LYS A 50 15.80 20.60 2.78
N GLN A 51 15.58 21.36 1.73
CA GLN A 51 16.61 22.16 1.08
C GLN A 51 16.74 23.50 1.81
N SER A 52 17.80 23.64 2.60
CA SER A 52 18.22 24.94 3.15
C SER A 52 19.00 25.71 2.08
N SER A 53 18.36 26.70 1.45
CA SER A 53 19.03 27.73 0.66
C SER A 53 19.56 28.83 1.57
N GLY A 54 20.87 29.07 1.55
CA GLY A 54 21.51 30.18 2.25
C GLY A 54 21.65 31.44 1.39
N SER A 55 21.72 32.60 2.02
CA SER A 55 22.69 33.67 1.70
C SER A 55 22.74 34.76 2.78
N ALA A 56 23.97 35.06 3.20
CA ALA A 56 24.54 36.33 3.71
C ALA A 56 25.06 36.35 5.17
N ALA A 57 26.40 36.43 5.29
CA ALA A 57 27.23 36.51 6.50
C ALA A 57 27.47 37.99 6.93
N PRO A 58 28.41 38.35 7.85
CA PRO A 58 29.16 37.56 8.86
C PRO A 58 29.21 38.21 10.28
N VAL A 59 29.48 37.44 11.35
CA VAL A 59 30.36 37.85 12.47
C VAL A 59 30.99 36.61 13.10
N SER A 60 32.32 36.65 13.22
CA SER A 60 33.22 35.67 13.82
C SER A 60 33.10 35.56 15.35
N THR A 61 33.18 34.35 15.90
CA THR A 61 33.97 34.07 17.12
C THR A 61 34.40 32.60 17.16
N HIS A 62 35.63 32.38 17.59
CA HIS A 62 36.36 31.12 17.65
C HIS A 62 35.67 30.03 18.46
N SER A 63 35.73 28.78 17.98
CA SER A 63 35.83 27.61 18.87
C SER A 63 36.66 26.50 18.22
N TYR A 64 37.66 26.06 18.98
CA TYR A 64 38.62 24.99 18.73
C TYR A 64 37.94 23.62 18.88
N GLY A 65 38.25 22.66 18.01
CA GLY A 65 37.94 21.25 18.22
C GLY A 65 37.33 20.55 17.00
N ALA A 66 38.19 20.16 16.06
CA ALA A 66 37.81 19.31 14.95
C ALA A 66 37.62 17.85 15.40
N THR A 67 36.49 17.24 15.04
CA THR A 67 36.46 15.87 14.53
C THR A 67 35.55 15.84 13.31
N GLN A 68 36.15 15.70 12.13
CA GLN A 68 35.44 15.29 10.91
C GLN A 68 35.19 13.79 11.02
N GLY A 69 33.93 13.40 10.89
CA GLY A 69 33.49 12.01 10.95
C GLY A 69 31.99 11.94 10.74
N SER A 70 31.57 12.08 9.48
CA SER A 70 30.19 11.83 9.06
C SER A 70 29.94 10.32 9.08
N SER A 71 29.45 9.81 10.21
CA SER A 71 28.95 8.45 10.38
C SER A 71 27.60 8.47 11.09
N ASN A 72 26.69 7.64 10.58
CA ASN A 72 25.29 7.51 10.93
C ASN A 72 25.02 7.49 12.45
N ILE A 73 24.19 8.43 12.89
CA ILE A 73 23.78 8.66 14.28
C ILE A 73 22.57 7.77 14.61
N HIS A 74 22.72 6.46 14.44
CA HIS A 74 21.78 5.46 14.99
C HIS A 74 22.50 4.23 15.56
N SER A 75 23.80 4.32 15.87
CA SER A 75 24.42 3.31 16.75
C SER A 75 23.91 3.52 18.17
N SER A 76 23.09 2.59 18.65
CA SER A 76 22.63 2.58 20.03
C SER A 76 23.84 2.51 20.97
N PRO A 77 23.91 3.30 22.06
CA PRO A 77 25.02 3.27 23.01
C PRO A 77 25.25 1.90 23.69
N GLU A 78 24.30 0.97 23.56
CA GLU A 78 24.44 -0.45 23.93
C GLU A 78 25.57 -1.16 23.16
N GLN A 79 25.82 -0.80 21.89
CA GLN A 79 26.82 -1.46 21.04
C GLN A 79 28.25 -1.25 21.58
N TYR A 80 28.56 -0.04 22.08
CA TYR A 80 29.83 0.26 22.75
C TYR A 80 30.00 -0.43 24.11
N ARG A 81 28.89 -0.83 24.74
CA ARG A 81 28.90 -1.56 26.01
C ARG A 81 29.22 -3.04 25.78
N ARG A 82 28.73 -3.62 24.69
CA ARG A 82 29.01 -5.00 24.25
C ARG A 82 30.45 -5.21 23.79
N ASP A 83 31.04 -4.24 23.08
CA ASP A 83 32.44 -4.29 22.66
C ASP A 83 33.44 -3.96 23.79
N SER A 84 32.94 -3.70 25.00
CA SER A 84 33.78 -3.48 26.17
C SER A 84 34.46 -4.80 26.57
N LEU A 85 35.78 -4.87 26.34
CA LEU A 85 36.69 -5.97 26.72
C LEU A 85 36.74 -6.31 28.23
N LEU A 86 35.86 -5.73 29.04
CA LEU A 86 35.68 -6.11 30.43
C LEU A 86 34.89 -7.43 30.46
N GLY A 87 35.62 -8.54 30.56
CA GLY A 87 35.12 -9.90 30.46
C GLY A 87 33.83 -10.14 31.26
N ARG A 88 32.83 -10.68 30.56
CA ARG A 88 31.56 -11.18 31.10
C ARG A 88 31.86 -12.14 32.26
N VAL A 89 31.32 -11.84 33.43
CA VAL A 89 31.45 -12.72 34.61
C VAL A 89 30.73 -14.02 34.28
N PRO A 90 31.36 -15.20 34.45
CA PRO A 90 30.71 -16.48 34.19
C PRO A 90 29.57 -16.66 35.19
N GLU A 91 28.33 -16.51 34.75
CA GLU A 91 27.17 -16.91 35.53
C GLU A 91 27.01 -18.43 35.35
N GLU A 92 27.29 -19.19 36.41
CA GLU A 92 27.23 -20.64 36.42
C GLU A 92 25.75 -21.09 36.46
N GLY A 93 25.22 -21.61 35.36
CA GLY A 93 24.11 -22.58 35.44
C GLY A 93 22.98 -22.53 34.42
N ASP A 94 23.00 -21.67 33.41
CA ASP A 94 21.93 -21.68 32.40
C ASP A 94 22.13 -22.78 31.36
N SER A 95 21.01 -23.42 31.01
CA SER A 95 20.95 -24.48 30.01
C SER A 95 21.44 -23.98 28.66
N VAL A 96 22.30 -24.77 28.01
CA VAL A 96 22.82 -24.54 26.64
C VAL A 96 21.73 -24.18 25.62
N ASP A 97 20.49 -24.60 25.85
CA ASP A 97 19.34 -24.28 25.00
C ASP A 97 18.87 -22.81 25.10
N GLU A 98 19.07 -22.12 26.24
CA GLU A 98 18.73 -20.69 26.37
C GLU A 98 19.77 -19.79 25.72
N GLU A 99 21.06 -20.11 25.87
CA GLU A 99 22.16 -19.34 25.26
C GLU A 99 22.07 -19.30 23.72
N VAL A 100 21.64 -20.42 23.10
CA VAL A 100 21.44 -20.50 21.63
C VAL A 100 20.23 -19.69 21.14
N LEU A 101 19.18 -19.57 21.95
CA LEU A 101 18.01 -18.77 21.59
C LEU A 101 18.34 -17.27 21.65
N ASP A 102 19.04 -16.84 22.71
CA ASP A 102 19.48 -15.46 22.86
C ASP A 102 20.42 -15.03 21.73
N GLU A 103 21.38 -15.87 21.33
CA GLU A 103 22.26 -15.60 20.18
C GLU A 103 21.48 -15.47 18.87
N ALA A 104 20.45 -16.30 18.66
CA ALA A 104 19.64 -16.24 17.46
C ALA A 104 18.78 -14.97 17.40
N GLU A 105 18.22 -14.52 18.52
CA GLU A 105 17.49 -13.25 18.62
C GLU A 105 18.42 -12.05 18.41
N GLU A 106 19.63 -12.09 18.97
CA GLU A 106 20.66 -11.05 18.77
C GLU A 106 21.07 -10.95 17.30
N GLU A 107 21.32 -12.08 16.62
CA GLU A 107 21.67 -12.04 15.19
C GLU A 107 20.50 -11.61 14.32
N GLU A 108 19.27 -11.97 14.66
CA GLU A 108 18.09 -11.44 13.98
C GLU A 108 18.02 -9.92 14.11
N TRP A 109 18.32 -9.40 15.29
CA TRP A 109 18.36 -7.97 15.54
C TRP A 109 19.47 -7.27 14.75
N ASP A 110 20.69 -7.84 14.74
CA ASP A 110 21.82 -7.34 13.94
C ASP A 110 21.51 -7.35 12.43
N LEU A 111 20.81 -8.38 11.94
CA LEU A 111 20.36 -8.45 10.55
C LEU A 111 19.36 -7.34 10.26
N ARG A 112 18.36 -7.13 11.13
CA ARG A 112 17.37 -6.06 10.99
C ARG A 112 18.01 -4.68 11.04
N GLU A 113 19.01 -4.45 11.90
CA GLU A 113 19.78 -3.20 11.92
C GLU A 113 20.52 -2.95 10.61
N ARG A 114 21.01 -4.02 9.96
CA ARG A 114 21.60 -3.98 8.61
C ARG A 114 20.54 -3.97 7.51
N GLY A 115 19.27 -3.97 7.88
CA GLY A 115 18.12 -3.98 6.98
C GLY A 115 17.79 -5.35 6.39
N PHE A 116 18.48 -6.43 6.77
CA PHE A 116 18.20 -7.80 6.34
C PHE A 116 17.11 -8.46 7.18
N TYR A 117 16.30 -9.31 6.53
CA TYR A 117 15.18 -9.98 7.20
C TYR A 117 15.27 -11.49 7.05
N ILE A 118 15.04 -12.21 8.15
CA ILE A 118 15.06 -13.67 8.15
C ILE A 118 13.77 -14.20 7.52
N GLY A 119 13.90 -15.12 6.57
CA GLY A 119 12.79 -15.90 6.05
C GLY A 119 12.81 -16.11 4.54
N SER A 120 11.95 -17.02 4.08
CA SER A 120 11.77 -17.28 2.65
C SER A 120 10.71 -16.35 2.05
N TYR A 121 11.13 -15.45 1.16
CA TYR A 121 10.23 -14.59 0.39
C TYR A 121 9.10 -15.38 -0.30
N LYS A 122 9.43 -16.53 -0.91
CA LYS A 122 8.44 -17.40 -1.57
C LYS A 122 7.35 -17.87 -0.59
N ARG A 123 7.72 -18.20 0.65
CA ARG A 123 6.78 -18.62 1.70
C ARG A 123 5.88 -17.46 2.12
N LYS A 124 6.44 -16.27 2.33
CA LYS A 124 5.68 -15.07 2.72
C LYS A 124 4.71 -14.65 1.61
N VAL A 125 5.14 -14.66 0.34
CA VAL A 125 4.26 -14.42 -0.81
C VAL A 125 3.15 -15.47 -0.90
N ALA A 126 3.48 -16.75 -0.74
CA ALA A 126 2.50 -17.83 -0.75
C ALA A 126 1.45 -17.65 0.37
N LEU A 127 1.87 -17.30 1.58
CA LEU A 127 0.96 -16.96 2.68
C LEU A 127 0.11 -15.74 2.33
N TYR A 128 0.68 -14.69 1.75
CA TYR A 128 -0.05 -13.49 1.35
C TYR A 128 -1.12 -13.76 0.27
N THR A 129 -0.99 -14.83 -0.53
CA THR A 129 -2.07 -15.25 -1.47
C THR A 129 -3.38 -15.63 -0.77
N LEU A 130 -3.35 -15.90 0.53
CA LEU A 130 -4.56 -16.10 1.34
C LEU A 130 -5.40 -14.82 1.45
N VAL A 131 -4.79 -13.64 1.35
CA VAL A 131 -5.50 -12.35 1.42
C VAL A 131 -6.50 -12.20 0.27
N PRO A 132 -6.11 -12.22 -1.02
CA PRO A 132 -7.06 -12.12 -2.12
C PRO A 132 -8.03 -13.31 -2.17
N LEU A 133 -7.63 -14.51 -1.72
CA LEU A 133 -8.52 -15.67 -1.66
C LEU A 133 -9.63 -15.48 -0.63
N SER A 134 -9.28 -15.02 0.58
CA SER A 134 -10.24 -14.74 1.65
C SER A 134 -11.19 -13.59 1.29
N SER A 135 -10.67 -12.52 0.67
CA SER A 135 -11.50 -11.40 0.22
C SER A 135 -12.42 -11.80 -0.93
N LEU A 136 -11.97 -12.64 -1.87
CA LEU A 136 -12.79 -13.19 -2.94
C LEU A 136 -13.90 -14.09 -2.37
N LEU A 137 -13.59 -14.92 -1.37
CA LEU A 137 -14.58 -15.75 -0.70
C LEU A 137 -15.67 -14.91 -0.01
N VAL A 138 -15.27 -13.86 0.72
CA VAL A 138 -16.24 -12.94 1.37
C VAL A 138 -17.05 -12.18 0.33
N LEU A 139 -16.43 -11.71 -0.75
CA LEU A 139 -17.12 -11.02 -1.83
C LEU A 139 -18.14 -11.94 -2.53
N LEU A 140 -17.77 -13.20 -2.76
CA LEU A 140 -18.67 -14.22 -3.31
C LEU A 140 -19.82 -14.50 -2.35
N LEU A 141 -19.55 -14.60 -1.04
CA LEU A 141 -20.60 -14.77 -0.03
C LEU A 141 -21.56 -13.57 -0.02
N LEU A 142 -21.05 -12.35 -0.04
CA LEU A 142 -21.87 -11.13 -0.12
C LEU A 142 -22.62 -11.00 -1.44
N ALA A 143 -22.06 -11.49 -2.56
CA ALA A 143 -22.72 -11.49 -3.87
C ALA A 143 -23.86 -12.52 -3.94
N LEU A 144 -23.72 -13.65 -3.26
CA LEU A 144 -24.76 -14.68 -3.17
C LEU A 144 -25.81 -14.38 -2.08
N LEU A 145 -25.53 -13.46 -1.16
CA LEU A 145 -26.41 -13.15 -0.04
C LEU A 145 -27.79 -12.65 -0.49
N PRO A 146 -27.92 -11.68 -1.44
CA PRO A 146 -29.22 -11.20 -1.85
C PRO A 146 -30.16 -12.26 -2.44
N PRO A 147 -29.75 -13.07 -3.44
CA PRO A 147 -30.65 -14.07 -4.01
C PRO A 147 -30.97 -15.22 -3.04
N LEU A 148 -30.14 -15.48 -2.04
CA LEU A 148 -30.36 -16.54 -1.05
C LEU A 148 -31.36 -16.12 0.04
N LEU A 149 -31.20 -14.91 0.59
CA LEU A 149 -32.00 -14.44 1.73
C LEU A 149 -33.26 -13.68 1.30
N TRP A 150 -33.15 -12.83 0.28
CA TRP A 150 -34.24 -11.98 -0.18
C TRP A 150 -34.62 -12.42 -1.59
N LYS A 151 -35.39 -13.50 -1.67
CA LYS A 151 -35.98 -13.94 -2.94
C LYS A 151 -36.85 -12.81 -3.49
N HIS A 152 -36.34 -12.11 -4.49
CA HIS A 152 -37.11 -11.11 -5.24
C HIS A 152 -38.32 -11.82 -5.84
N LEU A 153 -39.53 -11.44 -5.40
CA LEU A 153 -40.74 -11.74 -6.15
C LEU A 153 -40.56 -11.11 -7.53
N GLU A 154 -40.72 -11.93 -8.57
CA GLU A 154 -40.61 -11.59 -10.00
C GLU A 154 -41.09 -10.16 -10.29
N SER A 155 -40.15 -9.22 -10.21
CA SER A 155 -40.36 -7.86 -10.69
C SER A 155 -40.00 -7.86 -12.16
N ASP A 156 -40.74 -7.07 -12.93
CA ASP A 156 -40.53 -6.92 -14.36
C ASP A 156 -39.03 -6.76 -14.68
N PRO A 157 -38.53 -7.44 -15.73
CA PRO A 157 -37.12 -7.38 -16.07
C PRO A 157 -36.71 -5.91 -16.22
N PRO A 158 -35.61 -5.48 -15.58
CA PRO A 158 -35.14 -4.10 -15.68
C PRO A 158 -34.99 -3.72 -17.15
N LEU A 159 -35.24 -2.45 -17.46
CA LEU A 159 -35.21 -1.88 -18.82
C LEU A 159 -33.79 -1.79 -19.42
N TYR A 160 -32.95 -2.80 -19.17
CA TYR A 160 -31.62 -2.89 -19.72
C TYR A 160 -31.66 -3.31 -21.18
N THR A 161 -30.76 -2.72 -21.94
CA THR A 161 -30.44 -3.20 -23.28
C THR A 161 -29.81 -4.59 -23.18
N ARG A 162 -30.10 -5.45 -24.16
CA ARG A 162 -29.58 -6.83 -24.24
C ARG A 162 -28.05 -6.93 -24.14
N SER A 163 -27.33 -5.83 -24.35
CA SER A 163 -25.86 -5.75 -24.30
C SER A 163 -25.25 -5.78 -22.90
N ALA A 164 -25.99 -5.40 -21.84
CA ALA A 164 -25.44 -5.37 -20.48
C ALA A 164 -26.48 -5.85 -19.46
N PRO A 165 -26.57 -7.17 -19.21
CA PRO A 165 -27.51 -7.71 -18.23
C PRO A 165 -27.12 -7.30 -16.81
N PHE A 166 -28.13 -7.14 -15.95
CA PHE A 166 -27.97 -7.06 -14.51
C PHE A 166 -27.13 -8.25 -14.00
N PRO A 167 -26.13 -8.07 -13.12
CA PRO A 167 -25.78 -6.86 -12.36
C PRO A 167 -24.55 -6.08 -12.88
N LEU A 168 -24.17 -6.27 -14.15
CA LEU A 168 -22.90 -5.72 -14.67
C LEU A 168 -22.83 -4.19 -14.66
N PRO A 169 -23.87 -3.43 -15.08
CA PRO A 169 -23.81 -1.97 -15.08
C PRO A 169 -23.56 -1.38 -13.68
N GLU A 170 -24.19 -1.94 -12.65
CA GLU A 170 -24.06 -1.50 -11.26
C GLU A 170 -22.65 -1.68 -10.74
N VAL A 171 -22.09 -2.88 -10.93
CA VAL A 171 -20.72 -3.21 -10.50
C VAL A 171 -19.71 -2.33 -11.22
N LEU A 172 -19.84 -2.18 -12.55
CA LEU A 172 -18.93 -1.35 -13.35
C LEU A 172 -19.02 0.13 -12.97
N THR A 173 -20.22 0.65 -12.70
CA THR A 173 -20.40 2.05 -12.30
C THR A 173 -19.78 2.32 -10.92
N GLY A 174 -20.00 1.43 -9.96
CA GLY A 174 -19.37 1.51 -8.63
C GLY A 174 -17.85 1.48 -8.72
N ALA A 175 -17.29 0.55 -9.49
CA ALA A 175 -15.85 0.42 -9.71
C ALA A 175 -15.25 1.63 -10.46
N ALA A 176 -15.96 2.16 -11.47
CA ALA A 176 -15.51 3.33 -12.23
C ALA A 176 -15.47 4.59 -11.37
N LEU A 177 -16.49 4.83 -10.53
CA LEU A 177 -16.53 5.98 -9.64
C LEU A 177 -15.51 5.88 -8.51
N TRP A 178 -15.26 4.68 -7.99
CA TRP A 178 -14.13 4.44 -7.08
C TRP A 178 -12.80 4.75 -7.76
N SER A 179 -12.59 4.27 -8.99
CA SER A 179 -11.36 4.50 -9.75
C SER A 179 -11.13 5.99 -10.03
N LEU A 180 -12.20 6.72 -10.36
CA LEU A 180 -12.16 8.17 -10.51
C LEU A 180 -11.76 8.86 -9.20
N SER A 181 -12.38 8.46 -8.08
CA SER A 181 -12.01 8.97 -6.75
C SER A 181 -10.55 8.70 -6.42
N HIS A 182 -10.05 7.51 -6.77
CA HIS A 182 -8.67 7.10 -6.55
C HIS A 182 -7.68 7.92 -7.40
N GLN A 183 -7.94 8.10 -8.69
CA GLN A 183 -7.08 8.92 -9.56
C GLN A 183 -7.06 10.40 -9.17
N LEU A 184 -8.15 10.90 -8.57
CA LEU A 184 -8.21 12.28 -8.07
C LEU A 184 -7.45 12.49 -6.76
N ARG A 185 -6.93 11.45 -6.09
CA ARG A 185 -6.13 11.61 -4.85
C ARG A 185 -4.90 12.48 -5.08
N LEU A 186 -4.09 12.18 -6.09
CA LEU A 186 -2.87 12.92 -6.40
C LEU A 186 -3.12 14.41 -6.69
N PRO A 187 -4.02 14.79 -7.62
CA PRO A 187 -4.27 16.20 -7.89
C PRO A 187 -4.87 16.92 -6.69
N LEU A 188 -5.70 16.25 -5.87
CA LEU A 188 -6.23 16.84 -4.64
C LEU A 188 -5.15 17.10 -3.61
N PHE A 189 -4.20 16.16 -3.44
CA PHE A 189 -3.08 16.33 -2.53
C PHE A 189 -2.19 17.49 -2.97
N SER A 190 -1.83 17.56 -4.26
CA SER A 190 -1.04 18.67 -4.82
C SER A 190 -1.73 20.03 -4.68
N LEU A 191 -3.07 20.05 -4.82
CA LEU A 191 -3.85 21.26 -4.60
C LEU A 191 -3.86 21.66 -3.12
N ALA A 192 -4.04 20.71 -2.21
CA ALA A 192 -4.02 20.96 -0.78
C ALA A 192 -2.64 21.46 -0.30
N SER A 193 -1.54 20.87 -0.80
CA SER A 193 -0.18 21.30 -0.48
C SER A 193 0.15 22.68 -1.06
N TYR A 194 -0.47 23.07 -2.18
CA TYR A 194 -0.35 24.42 -2.72
C TYR A 194 -1.12 25.45 -1.89
N LEU A 195 -2.30 25.09 -1.37
CA LEU A 195 -3.14 26.00 -0.58
C LEU A 195 -2.62 26.24 0.84
N LEU A 196 -2.00 25.23 1.47
CA LEU A 196 -1.61 25.27 2.87
C LEU A 196 -0.12 24.91 3.04
N PRO A 197 0.72 25.80 3.59
CA PRO A 197 2.14 25.56 3.73
C PRO A 197 2.51 24.61 4.88
N SER A 198 1.62 24.41 5.86
CA SER A 198 1.90 23.53 7.00
C SER A 198 1.60 22.07 6.67
N SER A 199 2.51 21.16 7.08
CA SER A 199 2.43 19.73 6.78
C SER A 199 1.15 19.07 7.28
N LEU A 200 0.79 19.38 8.52
CA LEU A 200 -0.42 18.85 9.16
C LEU A 200 -1.70 19.41 8.51
N ALA A 201 -1.73 20.71 8.18
CA ALA A 201 -2.96 21.31 7.68
C ALA A 201 -3.30 20.85 6.26
N HIS A 202 -2.32 20.69 5.37
CA HIS A 202 -2.61 20.16 4.04
C HIS A 202 -3.04 18.69 4.09
N THR A 203 -2.47 17.87 4.98
CA THR A 203 -2.89 16.47 5.18
C THR A 203 -4.33 16.38 5.68
N LEU A 204 -4.71 17.23 6.64
CA LEU A 204 -6.09 17.32 7.13
C LEU A 204 -7.05 17.81 6.03
N LEU A 205 -6.69 18.88 5.32
CA LEU A 205 -7.50 19.41 4.21
C LEU A 205 -7.68 18.36 3.10
N PHE A 206 -6.62 17.66 2.73
CA PHE A 206 -6.65 16.59 1.75
C PHE A 206 -7.64 15.49 2.16
N ASN A 207 -7.56 15.00 3.40
CA ASN A 207 -8.47 13.96 3.90
C ASN A 207 -9.93 14.43 3.93
N ILE A 208 -10.19 15.66 4.39
CA ILE A 208 -11.52 16.30 4.38
C ILE A 208 -12.10 16.32 2.95
N VAL A 209 -11.35 16.87 2.00
CA VAL A 209 -11.81 17.02 0.61
C VAL A 209 -11.94 15.67 -0.08
N HIS A 210 -11.01 14.74 0.14
CA HIS A 210 -11.04 13.41 -0.46
C HIS A 210 -12.22 12.59 0.05
N VAL A 211 -12.49 12.58 1.36
CA VAL A 211 -13.62 11.87 1.95
C VAL A 211 -14.95 12.48 1.45
N LEU A 212 -15.02 13.81 1.33
CA LEU A 212 -16.20 14.48 0.78
C LEU A 212 -16.41 14.10 -0.69
N LEU A 213 -15.35 14.13 -1.51
CA LEU A 213 -15.43 13.73 -2.91
C LEU A 213 -15.85 12.25 -3.05
N SER A 214 -15.23 11.36 -2.28
CA SER A 214 -15.53 9.93 -2.29
C SER A 214 -16.99 9.65 -1.92
N THR A 215 -17.50 10.31 -0.88
CA THR A 215 -18.91 10.18 -0.46
C THR A 215 -19.89 10.74 -1.49
N VAL A 216 -19.57 11.88 -2.11
CA VAL A 216 -20.39 12.47 -3.18
C VAL A 216 -20.39 11.60 -4.44
N LEU A 217 -19.24 11.06 -4.85
CA LEU A 217 -19.15 10.15 -6.00
C LEU A 217 -19.91 8.85 -5.75
N ARG A 218 -19.81 8.29 -4.54
CA ARG A 218 -20.58 7.14 -4.11
C ARG A 218 -22.09 7.42 -4.19
N LEU A 219 -22.52 8.60 -3.77
CA LEU A 219 -23.92 9.02 -3.87
C LEU A 219 -24.35 9.22 -5.33
N ALA A 220 -23.47 9.78 -6.17
CA ALA A 220 -23.72 10.03 -7.59
C ALA A 220 -23.95 8.75 -8.42
N ALA A 221 -23.52 7.59 -7.93
CA ALA A 221 -23.84 6.31 -8.55
C ALA A 221 -25.36 6.06 -8.66
N LEU A 222 -26.14 6.50 -7.66
CA LEU A 222 -27.59 6.29 -7.59
C LEU A 222 -28.37 7.03 -8.70
N PRO A 223 -28.19 8.35 -8.90
CA PRO A 223 -28.85 9.05 -10.00
C PRO A 223 -28.31 8.61 -11.37
N VAL A 224 -27.02 8.28 -11.51
CA VAL A 224 -26.45 7.77 -12.77
C VAL A 224 -27.14 6.48 -13.20
N LEU A 225 -27.38 5.57 -12.26
CA LEU A 225 -28.09 4.31 -12.50
C LEU A 225 -29.62 4.48 -12.49
N ARG A 226 -30.13 5.68 -12.20
CA ARG A 226 -31.57 5.97 -12.11
C ARG A 226 -32.30 5.07 -11.11
N VAL A 227 -31.64 4.67 -10.01
CA VAL A 227 -32.16 3.70 -9.03
C VAL A 227 -33.55 4.07 -8.53
N ARG A 228 -33.82 5.36 -8.32
CA ARG A 228 -35.14 5.83 -7.83
C ARG A 228 -36.30 5.54 -8.80
N HIS A 229 -36.06 5.57 -10.11
CA HIS A 229 -37.10 5.42 -11.12
C HIS A 229 -37.65 3.99 -11.19
N GLU A 230 -36.88 3.01 -10.73
CA GLU A 230 -37.25 1.59 -10.72
C GLU A 230 -37.83 1.13 -9.37
N MET A 231 -37.89 2.02 -8.38
CA MET A 231 -38.41 1.73 -7.06
C MET A 231 -39.94 1.82 -7.09
N GLN A 232 -40.61 0.72 -6.72
CA GLN A 232 -42.06 0.57 -6.81
C GLN A 232 -42.77 1.09 -5.55
N TYR A 233 -42.11 0.95 -4.39
CA TYR A 233 -42.65 1.42 -3.13
C TYR A 233 -42.35 2.92 -2.90
N PRO A 234 -43.18 3.63 -2.12
CA PRO A 234 -42.92 5.03 -1.78
C PRO A 234 -41.71 5.18 -0.84
N LEU A 235 -41.46 4.19 0.01
CA LEU A 235 -40.31 4.15 0.90
C LEU A 235 -39.39 3.01 0.48
N PRO A 236 -38.06 3.16 0.58
CA PRO A 236 -37.10 2.13 0.18
C PRO A 236 -37.26 0.89 1.06
N THR A 237 -37.59 -0.24 0.42
CA THR A 237 -37.72 -1.55 1.08
C THR A 237 -36.81 -2.58 0.43
N TRP A 238 -36.48 -3.66 1.14
CA TRP A 238 -35.70 -4.76 0.59
C TRP A 238 -36.39 -5.48 -0.58
N HIS A 239 -37.73 -5.36 -0.69
CA HIS A 239 -38.50 -5.90 -1.80
C HIS A 239 -38.27 -5.14 -3.12
N ASP A 240 -37.80 -3.89 -3.07
CA ASP A 240 -37.53 -3.11 -4.27
C ASP A 240 -36.30 -3.63 -5.02
N ALA A 241 -36.34 -3.59 -6.35
CA ALA A 241 -35.14 -3.81 -7.18
C ALA A 241 -34.00 -2.82 -6.82
N ALA A 242 -34.35 -1.65 -6.28
CA ALA A 242 -33.40 -0.65 -5.80
C ALA A 242 -32.43 -1.22 -4.74
N PHE A 243 -32.90 -2.07 -3.82
CA PHE A 243 -32.05 -2.67 -2.80
C PHE A 243 -30.94 -3.52 -3.44
N ALA A 244 -31.30 -4.41 -4.35
CA ALA A 244 -30.34 -5.26 -5.06
C ALA A 244 -29.36 -4.43 -5.90
N ARG A 245 -29.83 -3.36 -6.57
CA ARG A 245 -28.96 -2.49 -7.37
C ARG A 245 -27.93 -1.75 -6.51
N VAL A 246 -28.37 -1.17 -5.39
CA VAL A 246 -27.47 -0.50 -4.42
C VAL A 246 -26.44 -1.50 -3.89
N TRP A 247 -26.87 -2.73 -3.58
CA TRP A 247 -25.99 -3.81 -3.14
C TRP A 247 -24.88 -4.10 -4.16
N TRP A 248 -25.21 -4.21 -5.45
CA TRP A 248 -24.22 -4.45 -6.50
C TRP A 248 -23.31 -3.24 -6.77
N VAL A 249 -23.83 -2.01 -6.66
CA VAL A 249 -22.99 -0.80 -6.70
C VAL A 249 -21.97 -0.82 -5.58
N ALA A 250 -22.41 -1.17 -4.37
CA ALA A 250 -21.56 -1.28 -3.20
C ALA A 250 -20.48 -2.35 -3.39
N LEU A 251 -20.84 -3.52 -3.91
CA LEU A 251 -19.91 -4.60 -4.24
C LEU A 251 -18.92 -4.18 -5.32
N GLY A 252 -19.33 -3.42 -6.34
CA GLY A 252 -18.42 -2.89 -7.36
C GLY A 252 -17.39 -1.91 -6.79
N TRP A 253 -17.84 -1.00 -5.92
CA TRP A 253 -16.95 -0.10 -5.19
C TRP A 253 -15.96 -0.87 -4.32
N ALA A 254 -16.46 -1.84 -3.56
CA ALA A 254 -15.68 -2.66 -2.63
C ALA A 254 -14.68 -3.57 -3.36
N LEU A 255 -15.08 -4.15 -4.51
CA LEU A 255 -14.22 -4.96 -5.37
C LEU A 255 -13.01 -4.16 -5.86
N ALA A 256 -13.24 -2.93 -6.34
CA ALA A 256 -12.17 -2.07 -6.83
C ALA A 256 -11.19 -1.69 -5.72
N ASP A 257 -11.70 -1.37 -4.52
CA ASP A 257 -10.89 -1.07 -3.34
C ASP A 257 -10.02 -2.25 -2.91
N VAL A 258 -10.58 -3.45 -2.85
CA VAL A 258 -9.83 -4.68 -2.52
C VAL A 258 -8.83 -5.03 -3.61
N ALA A 259 -9.18 -4.88 -4.90
CA ALA A 259 -8.28 -5.19 -6.00
C ALA A 259 -7.02 -4.30 -5.96
N VAL A 260 -7.19 -2.99 -5.79
CA VAL A 260 -6.05 -2.08 -5.67
C VAL A 260 -5.31 -2.29 -4.36
N GLY A 261 -6.01 -2.47 -3.24
CA GLY A 261 -5.38 -2.74 -1.95
C GLY A 261 -4.56 -4.03 -1.93
N THR A 262 -5.00 -5.08 -2.62
CA THR A 262 -4.23 -6.33 -2.74
C THR A 262 -3.02 -6.16 -3.66
N ALA A 263 -3.17 -5.49 -4.79
CA ALA A 263 -2.06 -5.17 -5.70
C ALA A 263 -0.97 -4.35 -4.99
N GLN A 264 -1.40 -3.30 -4.27
CA GLN A 264 -0.54 -2.47 -3.43
C GLN A 264 0.22 -3.27 -2.39
N GLY A 265 -0.42 -4.23 -1.71
CA GLY A 265 0.29 -5.07 -0.73
C GLY A 265 1.29 -6.04 -1.37
N TYR A 266 1.08 -6.49 -2.62
CA TYR A 266 2.11 -7.25 -3.35
C TYR A 266 3.30 -6.36 -3.74
N GLU A 267 3.06 -5.11 -4.13
CA GLU A 267 4.13 -4.13 -4.41
C GLU A 267 4.95 -3.85 -3.15
N GLN A 268 4.29 -3.62 -2.01
CA GLN A 268 4.94 -3.45 -0.71
C GLN A 268 5.79 -4.68 -0.34
N LEU A 269 5.26 -5.89 -0.56
CA LEU A 269 5.99 -7.12 -0.28
C LEU A 269 7.18 -7.31 -1.24
N ALA A 270 7.06 -6.89 -2.50
CA ALA A 270 8.13 -7.00 -3.50
C ALA A 270 9.37 -6.20 -3.15
N LEU A 271 9.25 -5.11 -2.37
CA LEU A 271 10.39 -4.34 -1.86
C LEU A 271 11.33 -5.18 -0.98
N TYR A 272 10.84 -6.25 -0.37
CA TYR A 272 11.61 -7.14 0.51
C TYR A 272 12.25 -8.32 -0.22
N ARG A 273 12.02 -8.47 -1.53
CA ARG A 273 12.48 -9.63 -2.30
C ARG A 273 13.99 -9.87 -2.20
N ASP A 274 14.77 -8.79 -2.31
CA ASP A 274 16.23 -8.87 -2.42
C ASP A 274 16.92 -8.85 -1.05
N VAL A 275 16.14 -8.58 0.01
CA VAL A 275 16.67 -8.36 1.36
C VAL A 275 16.31 -9.50 2.34
N MET A 276 15.46 -10.42 1.89
CA MET A 276 15.13 -11.63 2.65
C MET A 276 16.23 -12.69 2.53
N VAL A 277 16.79 -13.08 3.67
CA VAL A 277 17.81 -14.13 3.77
C VAL A 277 17.12 -15.44 4.21
N PRO A 278 17.28 -16.54 3.48
CA PRO A 278 16.71 -17.83 3.89
C PRO A 278 17.29 -18.29 5.23
N GLU A 279 16.44 -18.82 6.10
CA GLU A 279 16.79 -19.29 7.46
C GLU A 279 17.97 -20.26 7.47
N GLU A 280 18.08 -21.12 6.44
CA GLU A 280 19.18 -22.07 6.26
C GLU A 280 20.54 -21.36 6.21
N ARG A 281 20.62 -20.22 5.51
CA ARG A 281 21.86 -19.46 5.38
C ARG A 281 22.23 -18.75 6.68
N VAL A 282 21.24 -18.29 7.45
CA VAL A 282 21.49 -17.73 8.79
C VAL A 282 21.99 -18.82 9.74
N ARG A 283 21.38 -20.00 9.72
CA ARG A 283 21.85 -21.16 10.49
C ARG A 283 23.25 -21.60 10.10
N GLU A 284 23.60 -21.58 8.81
CA GLU A 284 24.96 -21.86 8.35
C GLU A 284 25.97 -20.84 8.87
N LEU A 285 25.61 -19.55 8.94
CA LEU A 285 26.45 -18.51 9.52
C LEU A 285 26.63 -18.70 11.03
N LEU A 286 25.56 -19.02 11.75
CA LEU A 286 25.58 -19.36 13.18
C LEU A 286 26.48 -20.57 13.46
N LEU A 287 26.30 -21.65 12.71
CA LEU A 287 27.10 -22.87 12.86
C LEU A 287 28.57 -22.64 12.48
N GLY A 288 28.83 -21.81 11.46
CA GLY A 288 30.18 -21.40 11.07
C GLY A 288 30.88 -20.56 12.16
N ARG A 289 30.13 -19.67 12.82
CA ARG A 289 30.64 -18.86 13.92
C ARG A 289 30.92 -19.70 15.17
N ALA A 290 30.00 -20.58 15.55
CA ALA A 290 30.16 -21.48 16.71
C ALA A 290 31.35 -22.44 16.53
N SER A 291 31.54 -22.98 15.31
CA SER A 291 32.70 -23.83 15.00
C SER A 291 34.01 -23.04 14.94
N GLY A 292 34.01 -21.83 14.36
CA GLY A 292 35.19 -20.96 14.29
C GLY A 292 35.64 -20.40 15.65
N ALA A 293 34.71 -20.16 16.58
CA ALA A 293 35.02 -19.72 17.95
C ALA A 293 35.79 -20.78 18.75
N SER A 294 35.53 -22.08 18.48
CA SER A 294 36.24 -23.19 19.14
C SER A 294 37.67 -23.37 18.63
N GLU A 295 37.95 -23.11 17.35
CA GLU A 295 39.30 -23.22 16.77
C GLU A 295 40.16 -21.95 16.95
N SER A 296 39.54 -20.78 17.17
CA SER A 296 40.23 -19.48 17.26
C SER A 296 40.96 -19.23 18.59
N ALA A 297 40.62 -19.94 19.68
CA ALA A 297 41.28 -19.79 20.98
C ALA A 297 42.78 -20.14 20.98
N GLY A 298 43.29 -20.79 19.91
CA GLY A 298 44.70 -21.20 19.80
C GLY A 298 45.62 -20.31 18.96
N ARG A 299 45.11 -19.33 18.20
CA ARG A 299 45.95 -18.63 17.20
C ARG A 299 45.67 -17.13 17.15
N LYS A 300 46.46 -16.38 17.93
CA LYS A 300 46.63 -14.91 17.82
C LYS A 300 47.12 -14.56 16.39
N SER A 301 46.20 -14.42 15.44
CA SER A 301 46.48 -13.76 14.17
C SER A 301 45.70 -12.46 14.12
N ARG A 302 46.46 -11.40 13.94
CA ARG A 302 46.11 -9.99 13.98
C ARG A 302 45.40 -9.60 12.67
N ALA A 303 44.25 -10.20 12.39
CA ALA A 303 43.41 -9.83 11.26
C ALA A 303 42.32 -8.85 11.74
N SER A 304 42.29 -7.69 11.09
CA SER A 304 41.46 -6.55 11.43
C SER A 304 39.95 -6.88 11.33
N PRO A 305 39.14 -6.63 12.37
CA PRO A 305 37.70 -6.78 12.31
C PRO A 305 37.13 -5.58 11.55
N GLY A 306 37.05 -5.71 10.23
CA GLY A 306 36.58 -4.65 9.35
C GLY A 306 36.40 -5.14 7.92
N GLU A 307 36.22 -6.45 7.74
CA GLU A 307 35.78 -7.00 6.46
C GLU A 307 34.28 -6.71 6.36
N VAL A 308 34.01 -5.45 6.01
CA VAL A 308 32.77 -4.95 5.47
C VAL A 308 32.28 -6.00 4.49
N VAL A 309 31.15 -6.65 4.81
CA VAL A 309 30.40 -7.46 3.85
C VAL A 309 30.24 -6.59 2.61
N ALA A 310 31.05 -6.87 1.58
CA ALA A 310 31.06 -6.08 0.37
C ALA A 310 29.71 -6.32 -0.30
N LEU A 311 28.78 -5.37 -0.14
CA LEU A 311 27.42 -5.38 -0.70
C LEU A 311 27.40 -5.27 -2.24
N SER A 312 28.52 -5.54 -2.91
CA SER A 312 28.59 -5.57 -4.36
C SER A 312 29.33 -6.83 -4.79
N PRO A 313 28.70 -7.75 -5.55
CA PRO A 313 29.40 -8.86 -6.17
C PRO A 313 30.26 -8.26 -7.30
N ARG A 314 31.43 -7.75 -6.94
CA ARG A 314 32.45 -7.37 -7.89
C ARG A 314 33.07 -8.68 -8.41
N PRO A 315 32.98 -9.01 -9.70
CA PRO A 315 33.73 -10.14 -10.23
C PRO A 315 35.21 -9.80 -10.03
N ALA A 316 35.87 -10.52 -9.13
CA ALA A 316 37.31 -10.51 -8.99
C ALA A 316 37.90 -11.05 -10.30
N GLN A 317 38.29 -10.12 -11.18
CA GLN A 317 38.99 -10.45 -12.40
C GLN A 317 40.47 -10.55 -12.07
N ASP A 318 40.84 -11.68 -11.45
CA ASP A 318 42.23 -12.12 -11.35
C ASP A 318 42.69 -12.61 -12.73
N GLY A 319 43.79 -12.06 -13.24
CA GLY A 319 44.40 -12.53 -14.48
C GLY A 319 45.32 -11.52 -15.14
N GLU A 320 46.53 -11.40 -14.62
CA GLU A 320 47.66 -10.63 -15.15
C GLU A 320 48.08 -11.01 -16.60
N ASN A 321 48.74 -10.03 -17.23
CA ASN A 321 49.77 -10.14 -18.27
C ASN A 321 49.39 -10.48 -19.71
N GLY A 322 49.35 -9.43 -20.54
CA GLY A 322 49.37 -9.55 -22.00
C GLY A 322 49.44 -8.20 -22.71
N MET A 323 50.62 -7.58 -22.71
CA MET A 323 50.99 -6.42 -23.53
C MET A 323 50.50 -6.59 -24.99
N GLN A 324 49.54 -5.78 -25.46
CA GLN A 324 49.55 -5.13 -26.80
C GLN A 324 48.30 -4.30 -27.12
N LYS A 325 48.59 -3.10 -27.63
CA LYS A 325 47.83 -2.19 -28.52
C LYS A 325 46.77 -1.24 -27.93
N PRO A 326 46.96 0.09 -28.09
CA PRO A 326 45.92 1.07 -27.82
C PRO A 326 44.96 1.12 -29.02
N ALA A 327 43.72 0.69 -28.82
CA ALA A 327 42.63 0.95 -29.75
C ALA A 327 41.60 1.84 -29.05
N ASN A 328 41.41 3.02 -29.62
CA ASN A 328 40.64 4.19 -29.17
C ASN A 328 39.11 3.97 -29.11
N GLY A 329 38.63 2.80 -28.66
CA GLY A 329 37.21 2.41 -28.69
C GLY A 329 36.66 1.80 -27.40
N HIS A 330 37.36 1.95 -26.26
CA HIS A 330 36.95 1.35 -24.98
C HIS A 330 36.41 2.35 -23.94
N SER A 331 36.44 3.66 -24.20
CA SER A 331 35.87 4.64 -23.26
C SER A 331 34.34 4.52 -23.17
N GLU A 332 33.64 4.34 -24.29
CA GLU A 332 32.17 4.23 -24.31
C GLU A 332 31.66 3.01 -23.53
N SER A 333 32.37 1.88 -23.58
CA SER A 333 31.99 0.67 -22.83
C SER A 333 32.18 0.79 -21.31
N VAL A 334 33.18 1.57 -20.87
CA VAL A 334 33.42 1.79 -19.43
C VAL A 334 32.42 2.80 -18.89
N GLU A 335 32.11 3.84 -19.65
CA GLU A 335 31.07 4.82 -19.31
C GLU A 335 29.69 4.16 -19.20
N ASP A 336 29.33 3.28 -20.14
CA ASP A 336 28.05 2.57 -20.09
C ASP A 336 27.97 1.56 -18.93
N ALA A 337 29.07 0.86 -18.62
CA ALA A 337 29.13 -0.02 -17.45
C ALA A 337 29.01 0.77 -16.13
N LEU A 338 29.65 1.95 -16.06
CA LEU A 338 29.55 2.85 -14.92
C LEU A 338 28.14 3.40 -14.76
N ARG A 339 27.50 3.84 -15.86
CA ARG A 339 26.09 4.29 -15.85
C ARG A 339 25.16 3.20 -15.35
N LEU A 340 25.32 1.97 -15.85
CA LEU A 340 24.51 0.84 -15.41
C LEU A 340 24.70 0.53 -13.91
N ALA A 341 25.94 0.62 -13.41
CA ALA A 341 26.21 0.45 -11.98
C ALA A 341 25.55 1.56 -11.15
N VAL A 342 25.66 2.82 -11.58
CA VAL A 342 25.02 3.96 -10.90
C VAL A 342 23.49 3.84 -10.94
N ASP A 343 22.91 3.44 -12.06
CA ASP A 343 21.46 3.24 -12.18
C ASP A 343 20.97 2.12 -11.25
N LYS A 344 21.75 1.04 -11.12
CA LYS A 344 21.47 -0.05 -10.20
C LYS A 344 21.57 0.39 -8.74
N ASP A 345 22.63 1.10 -8.38
CA ASP A 345 22.83 1.63 -7.02
C ASP A 345 21.73 2.64 -6.66
N LEU A 346 21.31 3.48 -7.62
CA LEU A 346 20.19 4.41 -7.44
C LEU A 346 18.88 3.66 -7.24
N GLU A 347 18.61 2.60 -8.00
CA GLU A 347 17.42 1.78 -7.81
C GLU A 347 17.41 1.09 -6.44
N GLU A 348 18.56 0.60 -5.98
CA GLU A 348 18.71 0.02 -4.65
C GLU A 348 18.45 1.05 -3.55
N LEU A 349 19.00 2.26 -3.67
CA LEU A 349 18.75 3.36 -2.74
C LEU A 349 17.27 3.77 -2.72
N VAL A 350 16.60 3.80 -3.88
CA VAL A 350 15.16 4.08 -3.95
C VAL A 350 14.36 3.00 -3.23
N ARG A 351 14.70 1.72 -3.40
CA ARG A 351 14.01 0.62 -2.69
C ARG A 351 14.26 0.65 -1.19
N LEU A 352 15.47 0.97 -0.76
CA LEU A 352 15.79 1.14 0.66
C LEU A 352 14.98 2.28 1.28
N LYS A 353 14.91 3.41 0.58
CA LYS A 353 14.10 4.56 1.01
C LYS A 353 12.61 4.22 1.05
N ASP A 354 12.06 3.63 0.00
CA ASP A 354 10.64 3.24 -0.06
C ASP A 354 10.29 2.27 1.08
N ARG A 355 11.22 1.39 1.46
CA ARG A 355 11.05 0.48 2.59
C ARG A 355 11.04 1.20 3.93
N GLU A 356 12.00 2.10 4.15
CA GLU A 356 12.10 2.91 5.38
C GLU A 356 10.84 3.76 5.57
N GLU A 357 10.34 4.41 4.52
CA GLU A 357 9.09 5.18 4.56
C GLU A 357 7.90 4.29 4.96
N LEU A 358 7.80 3.07 4.41
CA LEU A 358 6.74 2.14 4.78
C LEU A 358 6.85 1.67 6.24
N GLU A 359 8.05 1.38 6.71
CA GLU A 359 8.32 1.01 8.10
C GLU A 359 7.96 2.15 9.06
N GLU A 360 8.24 3.41 8.69
CA GLU A 360 7.84 4.60 9.45
C GLU A 360 6.30 4.74 9.51
N ILE A 361 5.61 4.53 8.39
CA ILE A 361 4.14 4.64 8.30
C ILE A 361 3.42 3.60 9.16
N TYR A 362 3.87 2.35 9.12
CA TYR A 362 3.25 1.25 9.86
C TYR A 362 3.78 1.13 11.30
N GLY A 363 4.96 1.71 11.58
CA GLY A 363 5.72 1.53 12.82
C GLY A 363 6.42 0.18 12.95
N ILE A 364 6.19 -0.73 11.99
CA ILE A 364 6.78 -2.08 11.91
C ILE A 364 6.97 -2.45 10.43
N ALA A 365 7.89 -3.37 10.14
CA ALA A 365 8.09 -3.86 8.79
C ALA A 365 6.82 -4.58 8.27
N PRO A 366 6.30 -4.21 7.09
CA PRO A 366 5.17 -4.89 6.44
C PRO A 366 5.25 -6.42 6.40
N ILE A 367 6.45 -7.00 6.37
CA ILE A 367 6.66 -8.45 6.35
C ILE A 367 6.35 -9.15 7.69
N ASP A 368 6.35 -8.39 8.79
CA ASP A 368 6.07 -8.86 10.14
C ASP A 368 4.59 -8.71 10.50
N ILE A 369 3.85 -7.91 9.73
CA ILE A 369 2.39 -7.82 9.84
C ILE A 369 1.80 -9.21 9.55
N PRO A 370 1.07 -9.83 10.50
CA PRO A 370 0.46 -11.12 10.26
C PRO A 370 -0.55 -11.03 9.11
N VAL A 371 -0.47 -11.98 8.18
CA VAL A 371 -1.34 -12.03 6.99
C VAL A 371 -2.83 -11.99 7.34
N PHE A 372 -3.19 -12.53 8.52
CA PHE A 372 -4.55 -12.45 9.04
C PHE A 372 -5.03 -11.00 9.21
N VAL A 373 -4.19 -10.09 9.67
CA VAL A 373 -4.54 -8.66 9.84
C VAL A 373 -4.80 -8.02 8.49
N SER A 374 -3.94 -8.29 7.50
CA SER A 374 -4.16 -7.82 6.13
C SER A 374 -5.47 -8.36 5.56
N SER A 375 -5.78 -9.64 5.81
CA SER A 375 -7.07 -10.22 5.41
C SER A 375 -8.26 -9.55 6.09
N LEU A 376 -8.14 -9.29 7.40
CA LEU A 376 -9.15 -8.60 8.20
C LEU A 376 -9.43 -7.19 7.67
N GLN A 377 -8.36 -6.45 7.33
CA GLN A 377 -8.47 -5.10 6.79
C GLN A 377 -9.16 -5.09 5.41
N ARG A 378 -8.95 -6.10 4.56
CA ARG A 378 -9.67 -6.21 3.29
C ARG A 378 -11.13 -6.58 3.50
N ILE A 379 -11.43 -7.49 4.42
CA ILE A 379 -12.80 -7.86 4.78
C ILE A 379 -13.54 -6.66 5.37
N ASP A 380 -12.90 -5.92 6.27
CA ASP A 380 -13.43 -4.69 6.84
C ASP A 380 -13.80 -3.69 5.75
N SER A 381 -12.89 -3.36 4.83
CA SER A 381 -13.21 -2.43 3.73
C SER A 381 -14.43 -2.89 2.91
N LEU A 382 -14.57 -4.19 2.64
CA LEU A 382 -15.74 -4.74 1.95
C LEU A 382 -17.03 -4.48 2.73
N VAL A 383 -17.04 -4.86 4.01
CA VAL A 383 -18.20 -4.78 4.90
C VAL A 383 -18.58 -3.32 5.16
N LEU A 384 -17.61 -2.46 5.45
CA LEU A 384 -17.81 -1.03 5.68
C LEU A 384 -18.30 -0.31 4.42
N SER A 385 -17.71 -0.59 3.25
CA SER A 385 -18.18 -0.03 1.98
C SER A 385 -19.64 -0.41 1.72
N LEU A 386 -20.00 -1.68 1.95
CA LEU A 386 -21.37 -2.17 1.82
C LEU A 386 -22.34 -1.50 2.80
N GLY A 387 -22.02 -1.46 4.09
CA GLY A 387 -22.92 -0.88 5.08
C GLY A 387 -23.15 0.61 4.86
N LEU A 388 -22.08 1.38 4.60
CA LEU A 388 -22.19 2.82 4.39
C LEU A 388 -22.92 3.19 3.09
N THR A 389 -22.73 2.44 2.01
CA THR A 389 -23.50 2.64 0.76
C THR A 389 -24.97 2.35 0.96
N LEU A 390 -25.33 1.30 1.71
CA LEU A 390 -26.73 0.98 2.03
C LEU A 390 -27.42 2.07 2.85
N ILE A 391 -26.76 2.56 3.91
CA ILE A 391 -27.29 3.65 4.75
C ILE A 391 -27.43 4.94 3.92
N LEU A 392 -26.40 5.28 3.14
CA LEU A 392 -26.39 6.49 2.33
C LEU A 392 -27.47 6.46 1.24
N ALA A 393 -27.64 5.31 0.57
CA ALA A 393 -28.65 5.12 -0.45
C ALA A 393 -30.06 5.19 0.11
N TRP A 394 -30.32 4.55 1.26
CA TRP A 394 -31.60 4.66 1.94
C TRP A 394 -31.95 6.13 2.23
N ALA A 395 -31.03 6.86 2.84
CA ALA A 395 -31.26 8.25 3.22
C ALA A 395 -31.46 9.16 2.00
N TYR A 396 -30.75 8.89 0.91
CA TYR A 396 -30.93 9.61 -0.35
C TYR A 396 -32.29 9.33 -0.99
N LEU A 397 -32.73 8.08 -1.05
CA LEU A 397 -34.02 7.70 -1.63
C LEU A 397 -35.21 8.23 -0.81
N CYS A 398 -35.04 8.41 0.49
CA CYS A 398 -36.00 9.10 1.37
C CYS A 398 -36.00 10.64 1.21
N SER A 399 -34.98 11.21 0.55
CA SER A 399 -34.83 12.66 0.39
C SER A 399 -35.54 13.16 -0.88
N PRO A 400 -36.16 14.35 -0.84
CA PRO A 400 -36.69 15.01 -2.03
C PRO A 400 -35.65 15.25 -3.15
N LEU A 401 -34.36 15.20 -2.83
CA LEU A 401 -33.26 15.31 -3.81
C LEU A 401 -33.25 14.19 -4.86
N ALA A 402 -33.88 13.05 -4.57
CA ALA A 402 -34.01 11.95 -5.53
C ALA A 402 -35.09 12.19 -6.59
N PHE A 403 -35.88 13.26 -6.46
CA PHE A 403 -37.02 13.57 -7.32
C PHE A 403 -36.79 14.87 -8.09
N SER A 404 -37.26 14.91 -9.33
CA SER A 404 -37.22 16.12 -10.16
C SER A 404 -38.49 16.98 -10.03
N ASP A 405 -39.56 16.45 -9.42
CA ASP A 405 -40.89 17.07 -9.42
C ASP A 405 -41.25 17.80 -8.11
N ILE A 406 -41.99 18.90 -8.26
CA ILE A 406 -42.28 19.91 -7.22
C ILE A 406 -43.50 19.54 -6.33
N GLY A 407 -44.09 18.35 -6.50
CA GLY A 407 -45.36 17.94 -5.87
C GLY A 407 -45.28 16.71 -4.96
N LEU A 408 -44.22 16.57 -4.15
CA LEU A 408 -43.97 15.35 -3.37
C LEU A 408 -44.86 15.23 -2.12
N PRO A 409 -45.35 14.02 -1.78
CA PRO A 409 -46.06 13.80 -0.53
C PRO A 409 -45.13 14.06 0.67
N PRO A 410 -45.69 14.51 1.82
CA PRO A 410 -44.91 14.89 3.02
C PRO A 410 -44.14 13.75 3.70
N ILE A 411 -44.26 12.53 3.15
CA ILE A 411 -43.52 11.34 3.58
C ILE A 411 -42.01 11.51 3.32
N TYR A 412 -41.64 12.26 2.28
CA TYR A 412 -40.24 12.54 1.96
C TYR A 412 -39.73 13.71 2.79
N SER A 413 -38.63 13.49 3.51
CA SER A 413 -38.05 14.48 4.41
C SER A 413 -36.55 14.62 4.18
N HIS A 414 -36.09 15.86 4.04
CA HIS A 414 -34.67 16.18 4.00
C HIS A 414 -33.93 15.82 5.30
N ARG A 415 -34.66 15.65 6.42
CA ARG A 415 -34.07 15.44 7.74
C ARG A 415 -33.22 14.18 7.81
N ALA A 416 -33.69 13.07 7.21
CA ALA A 416 -32.95 11.83 7.20
C ALA A 416 -31.58 12.01 6.54
N PHE A 417 -31.56 12.51 5.31
CA PHE A 417 -30.32 12.76 4.56
C PHE A 417 -29.41 13.80 5.23
N ALA A 418 -29.98 14.89 5.74
CA ALA A 418 -29.24 15.96 6.41
C ALA A 418 -28.53 15.50 7.69
N ILE A 419 -29.00 14.43 8.33
CA ILE A 419 -28.37 13.84 9.53
C ILE A 419 -27.39 12.73 9.12
N THR A 420 -27.80 11.81 8.23
CA THR A 420 -26.99 10.65 7.88
C THR A 420 -25.74 11.02 7.07
N PHE A 421 -25.84 11.97 6.14
CA PHE A 421 -24.70 12.38 5.32
C PHE A 421 -23.52 12.91 6.15
N PRO A 422 -23.70 13.93 7.03
CA PRO A 422 -22.60 14.41 7.86
C PRO A 422 -22.11 13.34 8.85
N LEU A 423 -22.99 12.47 9.36
CA LEU A 423 -22.58 11.38 10.24
C LEU A 423 -21.66 10.38 9.52
N ILE A 424 -22.02 9.94 8.32
CA ILE A 424 -21.19 9.05 7.50
C ILE A 424 -19.88 9.75 7.12
N TYR A 425 -19.94 11.03 6.76
CA TYR A 425 -18.76 11.83 6.44
C TYR A 425 -17.80 11.94 7.62
N ILE A 426 -18.29 12.27 8.82
CA ILE A 426 -17.49 12.37 10.05
C ILE A 426 -16.90 10.99 10.39
N LEU A 427 -17.68 9.92 10.27
CA LEU A 427 -17.20 8.57 10.51
C LEU A 427 -16.06 8.19 9.56
N LEU A 428 -16.23 8.41 8.25
CA LEU A 428 -15.19 8.14 7.26
C LEU A 428 -13.95 9.02 7.46
N LEU A 429 -14.14 10.28 7.84
CA LEU A 429 -13.04 11.18 8.17
C LEU A 429 -12.27 10.67 9.40
N PHE A 430 -12.97 10.24 10.44
CA PHE A 430 -12.36 9.63 11.62
C PHE A 430 -11.53 8.40 11.25
N LEU A 431 -12.07 7.49 10.42
CA LEU A 431 -11.32 6.33 9.95
C LEU A 431 -10.11 6.70 9.08
N ALA A 432 -10.24 7.70 8.21
CA ALA A 432 -9.14 8.18 7.39
C ALA A 432 -8.01 8.77 8.25
N LEU A 433 -8.35 9.53 9.29
CA LEU A 433 -7.38 10.05 10.25
C LEU A 433 -6.74 8.95 11.09
N LEU A 434 -7.49 7.89 11.43
CA LEU A 434 -6.96 6.74 12.15
C LEU A 434 -5.93 5.96 11.32
N HIS A 435 -6.12 5.90 10.01
CA HIS A 435 -5.18 5.29 9.05
C HIS A 435 -4.07 6.24 8.60
N SER A 436 -4.05 7.48 9.08
CA SER A 436 -2.99 8.42 8.75
C SER A 436 -1.67 7.98 9.39
N PRO A 437 -0.52 8.24 8.73
CA PRO A 437 0.81 7.83 9.21
C PRO A 437 1.17 8.40 10.58
N LEU A 438 0.50 9.50 11.01
CA LEU A 438 0.74 10.13 12.30
C LEU A 438 0.15 9.35 13.48
N VAL A 439 -0.92 8.60 13.23
CA VAL A 439 -1.73 7.95 14.26
C VAL A 439 -1.52 6.44 14.25
N LEU A 440 -1.31 5.86 13.07
CA LEU A 440 -1.21 4.42 12.86
C LEU A 440 -0.07 3.76 13.69
N PRO A 441 1.16 4.31 13.76
CA PRO A 441 2.24 3.73 14.56
C PRO A 441 1.95 3.71 16.06
N ARG A 442 1.11 4.64 16.55
CA ARG A 442 0.82 4.77 17.98
C ARG A 442 -0.26 3.82 18.47
N ILE A 443 -1.25 3.53 17.61
CA ILE A 443 -2.42 2.71 17.96
C ILE A 443 -2.17 1.24 17.58
N GLY A 444 -1.33 1.01 16.57
CA GLY A 444 -1.04 -0.30 16.00
C GLY A 444 -2.07 -0.72 14.96
N VAL A 445 -1.58 -1.39 13.91
CA VAL A 445 -2.37 -1.85 12.76
C VAL A 445 -3.48 -2.84 13.15
N HIS A 446 -3.24 -3.64 14.20
CA HIS A 446 -4.23 -4.60 14.70
C HIS A 446 -5.49 -3.90 15.21
N THR A 447 -5.31 -2.91 16.08
CA THR A 447 -6.40 -2.19 16.74
C THR A 447 -7.25 -1.43 15.71
N THR A 448 -6.61 -0.80 14.72
CA THR A 448 -7.32 -0.08 13.67
C THR A 448 -8.16 -1.02 12.80
N ALA A 449 -7.63 -2.21 12.47
CA ALA A 449 -8.36 -3.22 11.72
C ALA A 449 -9.59 -3.77 12.48
N TYR A 450 -9.48 -3.97 13.80
CA TYR A 450 -10.63 -4.40 14.63
C TYR A 450 -11.70 -3.30 14.78
N ILE A 451 -11.29 -2.06 15.01
CA ILE A 451 -12.22 -0.91 15.10
C ILE A 451 -12.97 -0.74 13.79
N GLY A 452 -12.24 -0.81 12.67
CA GLY A 452 -12.82 -0.78 11.33
C GLY A 452 -13.88 -1.86 11.19
N LEU A 453 -13.52 -3.14 11.42
CA LEU A 453 -14.43 -4.27 11.26
C LEU A 453 -15.71 -4.13 12.11
N LEU A 454 -15.58 -3.67 13.36
CA LEU A 454 -16.72 -3.46 14.25
C LEU A 454 -17.67 -2.39 13.69
N LEU A 455 -17.12 -1.27 13.22
CA LEU A 455 -17.89 -0.20 12.59
C LEU A 455 -18.48 -0.64 11.25
N GLY A 456 -17.75 -1.44 10.48
CA GLY A 456 -18.21 -2.06 9.25
C GLY A 456 -19.43 -2.93 9.52
N LEU A 457 -19.34 -3.90 10.43
CA LEU A 457 -20.45 -4.78 10.80
C LEU A 457 -21.65 -3.98 11.31
N GLY A 458 -21.43 -3.03 12.22
CA GLY A 458 -22.47 -2.14 12.72
C GLY A 458 -23.17 -1.37 11.60
N SER A 459 -22.42 -0.88 10.61
CA SER A 459 -22.97 -0.18 9.45
C SER A 459 -23.77 -1.08 8.52
N VAL A 460 -23.38 -2.36 8.35
CA VAL A 460 -24.15 -3.33 7.56
C VAL A 460 -25.47 -3.65 8.23
N PHE A 461 -25.48 -3.95 9.54
CA PHE A 461 -26.72 -4.22 10.26
C PHE A 461 -27.63 -2.98 10.31
N ALA A 462 -27.07 -1.79 10.52
CA ALA A 462 -27.84 -0.55 10.45
C ALA A 462 -28.43 -0.33 9.05
N GLY A 463 -27.63 -0.55 8.00
CA GLY A 463 -28.09 -0.52 6.62
C GLY A 463 -29.25 -1.50 6.39
N LEU A 464 -29.04 -2.79 6.63
CA LEU A 464 -30.07 -3.82 6.49
C LEU A 464 -31.34 -3.52 7.29
N GLY A 465 -31.20 -3.00 8.51
CA GLY A 465 -32.32 -2.58 9.35
C GLY A 465 -33.12 -1.42 8.74
N LEU A 466 -32.45 -0.42 8.18
CA LEU A 466 -33.11 0.70 7.49
C LEU A 466 -33.92 0.26 6.27
N TRP A 467 -33.43 -0.75 5.54
CA TRP A 467 -34.14 -1.36 4.41
C TRP A 467 -35.23 -2.36 4.83
N GLY A 468 -35.41 -2.61 6.13
CA GLY A 468 -36.36 -3.60 6.66
C GLY A 468 -35.97 -5.04 6.38
N ALA A 469 -34.72 -5.31 6.01
CA ALA A 469 -34.25 -6.63 5.60
C ALA A 469 -34.03 -7.61 6.78
N LEU A 470 -34.05 -7.09 8.01
CA LEU A 470 -33.88 -7.83 9.27
C LEU A 470 -35.20 -8.22 9.96
N SER A 471 -36.33 -7.66 9.49
CA SER A 471 -37.68 -7.97 9.99
C SER A 471 -38.35 -9.01 9.13
#